data_AF-A0A316LU62-F1
#
_entry.id   AF-A0A316LU62-F1
#
_cell.length_a   1.000
_cell.length_b   1.000
_cell.length_c   1.000
_cell.angle_alpha   90.00
_cell.angle_beta   90.00
_cell.angle_gamma   90.00
#
_symmetry.space_group_name_H-M   'P 1'
#
loop_
_entity.id
_entity.type
_entity.pdbx_description
1 polymer ?
#
loop_
_entity_poly.entity_id
_entity_poly.type
_entity_poly.pdbx_seq_one_letter_code
_entity_poly.pdbx_strand_id
1 'polypeptide(L)'
;MKNARNKDLNMQTIGKRIAAALCAVCIAVSLAACGEQDTESTDGASRNAEISSTESASASADSESADVSSETEANSEDESTDAPTGKFATLEDFINSDLMKSQMETQNESLEGSGLKAALKAEGSTLIYLFTVEDDAMAELLKSNTESIQSSLDSQASAFEAIARSLIAAVEEIENPIVVVRYVDNAGEEIFSQEFVG
;
A
#
# COMPACT_ATOMS: atom_id res chain seq x y z
N MET A 1 36.32 17.39 21.08
CA MET A 1 35.19 16.71 21.78
C MET A 1 33.79 17.26 21.45
N LYS A 2 33.62 18.50 20.96
CA LYS A 2 32.29 19.00 20.55
C LYS A 2 31.81 18.36 19.22
N ASN A 3 32.70 18.20 18.24
CA ASN A 3 32.35 17.62 16.93
C ASN A 3 31.80 16.18 16.94
N ALA A 4 32.27 15.32 17.86
CA ALA A 4 31.82 13.93 17.93
C ALA A 4 30.38 13.82 18.47
N ARG A 5 30.04 14.60 19.51
CA ARG A 5 28.68 14.63 20.06
C ARG A 5 27.67 15.18 19.06
N ASN A 6 28.04 16.19 18.26
CA ASN A 6 27.14 16.73 17.23
C ASN A 6 26.87 15.73 16.10
N LYS A 7 27.88 14.92 15.69
CA LYS A 7 27.68 13.84 14.71
C LYS A 7 26.80 12.73 15.26
N ASP A 8 26.99 12.31 16.50
CA ASP A 8 26.16 11.30 17.17
C ASP A 8 24.69 11.74 17.29
N LEU A 9 24.44 13.00 17.66
CA LEU A 9 23.09 13.55 17.73
C LEU A 9 22.44 13.61 16.34
N ASN A 10 23.19 13.95 15.30
CA ASN A 10 22.65 14.00 13.94
C ASN A 10 22.38 12.58 13.41
N MET A 11 23.30 11.63 13.62
CA MET A 11 23.13 10.23 13.20
C MET A 11 21.94 9.56 13.89
N GLN A 12 21.73 9.82 15.19
CA GLN A 12 20.55 9.32 15.89
C GLN A 12 19.24 9.94 15.42
N THR A 13 19.26 11.21 15.00
CA THR A 13 18.07 11.90 14.49
C THR A 13 17.75 11.44 13.07
N ILE A 14 18.78 11.26 12.24
CA ILE A 14 18.70 10.70 10.89
C ILE A 14 18.22 9.24 10.95
N GLY A 15 18.78 8.41 11.83
CA GLY A 15 18.33 7.01 12.01
C GLY A 15 16.85 6.88 12.40
N LYS A 16 16.35 7.80 13.25
CA LYS A 16 14.92 7.85 13.63
C LYS A 16 14.03 8.27 12.45
N ARG A 17 14.51 9.19 11.60
CA ARG A 17 13.81 9.58 10.36
C ARG A 17 13.76 8.45 9.33
N ILE A 18 14.83 7.68 9.19
CA ILE A 18 14.90 6.51 8.29
C ILE A 18 13.90 5.44 8.73
N ALA A 19 13.83 5.12 10.02
CA ALA A 19 12.88 4.14 10.53
C ALA A 19 11.41 4.58 10.31
N ALA A 20 11.11 5.88 10.42
CA ALA A 20 9.78 6.42 10.13
C ALA A 20 9.45 6.37 8.63
N ALA A 21 10.42 6.66 7.77
CA ALA A 21 10.28 6.60 6.33
C ALA A 21 9.97 5.19 5.78
N LEU A 22 10.64 4.18 6.31
CA LEU A 22 10.43 2.78 5.93
C LEU A 22 9.03 2.25 6.30
N CYS A 23 8.35 2.91 7.25
CA CYS A 23 7.07 2.48 7.80
C CYS A 23 5.85 3.22 7.17
N ALA A 24 6.09 4.28 6.41
CA ALA A 24 5.03 5.17 5.91
C ALA A 24 4.22 4.61 4.72
N VAL A 25 4.56 3.44 4.18
CA VAL A 25 3.88 2.83 3.01
C VAL A 25 2.60 2.06 3.38
N CYS A 26 2.36 1.72 4.66
CA CYS A 26 1.30 0.80 5.07
C CYS A 26 -0.12 1.37 5.23
N ILE A 27 -0.44 2.60 4.79
CA ILE A 27 -1.64 3.31 5.32
C ILE A 27 -2.98 2.96 4.64
N ALA A 28 -3.07 2.18 3.56
CA ALA A 28 -4.36 2.07 2.86
C ALA A 28 -4.77 0.69 2.30
N VAL A 29 -4.76 -0.39 3.09
CA VAL A 29 -5.63 -1.57 2.83
C VAL A 29 -6.04 -2.24 4.16
N SER A 30 -7.04 -1.68 4.86
CA SER A 30 -7.63 -2.32 6.05
C SER A 30 -9.08 -2.77 5.84
N LEU A 31 -9.44 -3.18 4.62
CA LEU A 31 -10.80 -3.67 4.32
C LEU A 31 -10.78 -5.13 3.83
N ALA A 32 -10.10 -6.01 4.58
CA ALA A 32 -10.33 -7.46 4.58
C ALA A 32 -9.59 -8.12 5.75
N ALA A 33 -10.05 -7.89 6.98
CA ALA A 33 -9.64 -8.69 8.14
C ALA A 33 -10.90 -9.17 8.87
N CYS A 34 -11.68 -10.01 8.20
CA CYS A 34 -12.51 -11.04 8.84
C CYS A 34 -11.90 -12.38 8.43
N GLY A 35 -11.33 -13.11 9.38
CA GLY A 35 -10.79 -14.44 9.14
C GLY A 35 -9.80 -14.85 10.22
N GLU A 36 -10.35 -15.41 11.29
CA GLU A 36 -9.73 -16.18 12.38
C GLU A 36 -8.37 -15.76 12.97
N GLN A 37 -8.43 -15.26 14.21
CA GLN A 37 -7.42 -15.57 15.22
C GLN A 37 -8.12 -16.23 16.39
N ASP A 38 -7.82 -17.51 16.63
CA ASP A 38 -7.70 -18.09 17.97
C ASP A 38 -7.04 -19.49 17.87
N THR A 39 -5.72 -19.49 17.95
CA THR A 39 -4.88 -20.63 18.38
C THR A 39 -3.80 -19.99 19.25
N GLU A 40 -3.46 -20.40 20.46
CA GLU A 40 -3.65 -21.61 21.24
C GLU A 40 -3.21 -21.24 22.68
N SER A 41 -3.74 -21.91 23.70
CA SER A 41 -3.05 -21.99 25.00
C SER A 41 -3.24 -23.38 25.56
N THR A 42 -2.18 -24.18 25.45
CA THR A 42 -1.96 -25.43 26.16
C THR A 42 -1.91 -25.21 27.67
N ASP A 43 -2.68 -25.97 28.45
CA ASP A 43 -2.18 -26.95 29.44
C ASP A 43 -3.33 -27.74 30.11
N GLY A 44 -3.12 -29.04 30.33
CA GLY A 44 -3.52 -29.67 31.59
C GLY A 44 -4.96 -30.20 31.79
N ALA A 45 -5.16 -31.45 31.38
CA ALA A 45 -5.81 -32.53 32.15
C ALA A 45 -7.24 -32.37 32.77
N SER A 46 -8.13 -33.21 32.20
CA SER A 46 -9.03 -34.16 32.90
C SER A 46 -10.44 -33.72 33.36
N ARG A 47 -11.39 -34.60 32.97
CA ARG A 47 -12.67 -34.99 33.61
C ARG A 47 -13.96 -34.29 33.13
N ASN A 48 -14.62 -34.99 32.20
CA ASN A 48 -15.97 -35.57 32.26
C ASN A 48 -17.07 -34.91 33.12
N ALA A 49 -18.30 -35.00 32.58
CA ALA A 49 -19.62 -34.75 33.17
C ALA A 49 -20.02 -33.25 33.16
N GLU A 50 -21.24 -32.84 32.83
CA GLU A 50 -22.50 -33.52 32.52
C GLU A 50 -23.44 -32.46 31.93
N ILE A 51 -24.44 -32.99 31.23
CA ILE A 51 -25.68 -32.39 30.76
C ILE A 51 -26.22 -31.23 31.63
N SER A 52 -26.75 -30.18 30.99
CA SER A 52 -27.98 -29.54 31.49
C SER A 52 -28.64 -28.74 30.37
N SER A 53 -29.79 -29.26 29.95
CA SER A 53 -30.82 -28.63 29.15
C SER A 53 -31.30 -27.31 29.73
N THR A 54 -31.78 -26.41 28.86
CA THR A 54 -33.10 -25.73 28.87
C THR A 54 -33.11 -24.65 27.78
N GLU A 55 -33.70 -24.89 26.61
CA GLU A 55 -35.10 -24.66 26.20
C GLU A 55 -35.49 -23.21 25.85
N SER A 56 -36.23 -23.12 24.74
CA SER A 56 -37.17 -22.08 24.31
C SER A 56 -36.60 -20.79 23.68
N ALA A 57 -37.16 -20.21 22.61
CA ALA A 57 -38.17 -20.59 21.62
C ALA A 57 -38.20 -19.46 20.54
N SER A 58 -38.52 -19.82 19.27
CA SER A 58 -39.42 -19.14 18.29
C SER A 58 -39.48 -17.60 18.17
N ALA A 59 -39.66 -16.92 17.04
CA ALA A 59 -40.14 -17.28 15.69
C ALA A 59 -39.95 -16.08 14.71
N SER A 60 -39.88 -16.42 13.41
CA SER A 60 -40.51 -15.82 12.22
C SER A 60 -40.40 -14.34 11.83
N ALA A 61 -39.98 -14.12 10.57
CA ALA A 61 -40.62 -13.35 9.49
C ALA A 61 -39.60 -13.18 8.34
N ASP A 62 -39.87 -13.19 7.04
CA ASP A 62 -41.01 -13.51 6.17
C ASP A 62 -40.39 -13.52 4.75
N SER A 63 -40.82 -14.43 3.87
CA SER A 63 -40.44 -14.43 2.45
C SER A 63 -41.63 -13.94 1.64
N GLU A 64 -41.42 -13.08 0.64
CA GLU A 64 -41.90 -13.28 -0.74
C GLU A 64 -41.64 -12.09 -1.70
N SER A 65 -41.06 -12.44 -2.87
CA SER A 65 -41.49 -12.20 -4.27
C SER A 65 -41.62 -10.82 -4.95
N ALA A 66 -41.41 -10.90 -6.29
CA ALA A 66 -41.75 -10.03 -7.45
C ALA A 66 -40.58 -9.15 -7.98
N ASP A 67 -39.97 -9.43 -9.16
CA ASP A 67 -40.45 -9.43 -10.57
C ASP A 67 -40.82 -8.04 -11.13
N VAL A 68 -40.02 -7.53 -12.08
CA VAL A 68 -40.45 -7.08 -13.43
C VAL A 68 -39.31 -6.36 -14.18
N SER A 69 -39.26 -6.63 -15.49
CA SER A 69 -38.28 -6.17 -16.48
C SER A 69 -38.55 -4.75 -17.04
N SER A 70 -37.49 -4.18 -17.61
CA SER A 70 -37.41 -3.55 -18.96
C SER A 70 -37.58 -2.04 -19.18
N GLU A 71 -36.79 -1.61 -20.18
CA GLU A 71 -36.79 -0.40 -21.04
C GLU A 71 -36.32 0.92 -20.40
N THR A 72 -35.11 1.37 -20.71
CA THR A 72 -34.73 2.18 -21.90
C THR A 72 -35.59 3.42 -22.03
N GLU A 73 -35.02 4.57 -21.68
CA GLU A 73 -35.16 5.79 -22.46
C GLU A 73 -33.85 6.58 -22.34
N ALA A 74 -33.23 6.79 -23.50
CA ALA A 74 -32.12 7.69 -23.67
C ALA A 74 -32.58 9.12 -23.41
N ASN A 75 -31.82 9.87 -22.62
CA ASN A 75 -31.74 11.30 -22.79
C ASN A 75 -30.30 11.73 -22.62
N SER A 76 -29.65 11.87 -23.77
CA SER A 76 -28.35 12.50 -23.92
C SER A 76 -28.52 13.98 -23.69
N GLU A 77 -27.87 14.53 -22.68
CA GLU A 77 -27.37 15.89 -22.79
C GLU A 77 -26.00 15.95 -22.11
N ASP A 78 -25.05 16.31 -22.95
CA ASP A 78 -23.62 16.48 -22.76
C ASP A 78 -23.30 17.46 -21.62
N GLU A 79 -22.73 16.93 -20.53
CA GLU A 79 -21.75 17.67 -19.75
C GLU A 79 -20.67 16.67 -19.33
N SER A 80 -19.50 16.83 -19.95
CA SER A 80 -18.30 16.00 -19.77
C SER A 80 -17.94 15.85 -18.29
N THR A 81 -18.49 14.82 -17.67
CA THR A 81 -17.99 14.21 -16.44
C THR A 81 -17.68 12.77 -16.81
N ASP A 82 -16.59 12.60 -17.56
CA ASP A 82 -15.90 11.32 -17.64
C ASP A 82 -15.37 11.01 -16.24
N ALA A 83 -16.24 10.52 -15.37
CA ALA A 83 -15.78 9.63 -14.32
C ALA A 83 -15.26 8.40 -15.08
N PRO A 84 -13.95 8.06 -14.99
CA PRO A 84 -13.43 6.90 -15.68
C PRO A 84 -14.12 5.66 -15.08
N THR A 85 -15.20 5.26 -15.73
CA THR A 85 -15.92 4.01 -15.50
C THR A 85 -15.29 2.88 -16.32
N GLY A 86 -14.18 3.19 -16.99
CA GLY A 86 -13.30 2.26 -17.71
C GLY A 86 -11.88 2.30 -17.15
N LYS A 87 -11.16 1.19 -17.38
CA LYS A 87 -9.73 1.06 -17.10
C LYS A 87 -8.94 2.16 -17.81
N PHE A 88 -7.81 2.56 -17.22
CA PHE A 88 -6.87 3.47 -17.87
C PHE A 88 -6.19 2.77 -19.05
N ALA A 89 -6.02 3.48 -20.16
CA ALA A 89 -5.39 2.90 -21.36
C ALA A 89 -3.93 2.48 -21.09
N THR A 90 -3.21 3.26 -20.28
CA THR A 90 -1.84 2.96 -19.87
C THR A 90 -1.63 3.19 -18.39
N LEU A 91 -0.57 2.57 -17.85
CA LEU A 91 -0.14 2.81 -16.48
C LEU A 91 0.29 4.27 -16.28
N GLU A 92 0.83 4.90 -17.32
CA GLU A 92 1.19 6.32 -17.30
C GLU A 92 -0.05 7.20 -17.14
N ASP A 93 -1.15 6.89 -17.83
CA ASP A 93 -2.43 7.60 -17.64
C ASP A 93 -2.99 7.40 -16.23
N PHE A 94 -2.89 6.18 -15.68
CA PHE A 94 -3.32 5.88 -14.32
C PHE A 94 -2.60 6.76 -13.28
N ILE A 95 -1.25 6.81 -13.32
CA ILE A 95 -0.48 7.61 -12.36
C ILE A 95 -0.61 9.11 -12.59
N ASN A 96 -0.93 9.54 -13.81
CA ASN A 96 -1.18 10.93 -14.15
C ASN A 96 -2.63 11.36 -13.92
N SER A 97 -3.50 10.46 -13.45
CA SER A 97 -4.87 10.80 -13.06
C SER A 97 -4.88 11.80 -11.90
N ASP A 98 -5.90 12.66 -11.86
CA ASP A 98 -6.05 13.64 -10.76
C ASP A 98 -6.13 12.96 -9.39
N LEU A 99 -6.73 11.76 -9.33
CA LEU A 99 -6.80 10.95 -8.12
C LEU A 99 -5.40 10.53 -7.64
N MET A 100 -4.55 9.99 -8.52
CA MET A 100 -3.19 9.58 -8.13
C MET A 100 -2.30 10.77 -7.82
N LYS A 101 -2.39 11.86 -8.59
CA LYS A 101 -1.64 13.09 -8.30
C LYS A 101 -2.01 13.66 -6.94
N SER A 102 -3.30 13.73 -6.61
CA SER A 102 -3.77 14.20 -5.31
C SER A 102 -3.28 13.31 -4.16
N GLN A 103 -3.33 11.98 -4.33
CA GLN A 103 -2.81 11.05 -3.34
C GLN A 103 -1.30 11.20 -3.14
N MET A 104 -0.53 11.38 -4.22
CA MET A 104 0.91 11.60 -4.16
C MET A 104 1.25 12.95 -3.51
N GLU A 105 0.47 14.00 -3.77
CA GLU A 105 0.66 15.29 -3.11
C GLU A 105 0.48 15.17 -1.60
N THR A 106 -0.62 14.55 -1.14
CA THR A 106 -0.85 14.29 0.29
C THR A 106 0.23 13.40 0.91
N GLN A 107 0.68 12.38 0.19
CA GLN A 107 1.80 11.55 0.65
C GLN A 107 3.07 12.38 0.80
N ASN A 108 3.37 13.23 -0.19
CA ASN A 108 4.56 14.05 -0.16
C ASN A 108 4.49 15.11 0.94
N GLU A 109 3.34 15.74 1.17
CA GLU A 109 3.08 16.62 2.32
C GLU A 109 3.32 15.89 3.65
N SER A 110 2.90 14.64 3.77
CA SER A 110 3.19 13.83 4.97
C SER A 110 4.67 13.48 5.11
N LEU A 111 5.43 13.48 4.01
CA LEU A 111 6.87 13.25 3.97
C LEU A 111 7.67 14.56 4.07
N GLU A 112 7.03 15.72 4.00
CA GLU A 112 7.72 17.00 4.11
C GLU A 112 8.46 17.09 5.44
N GLY A 113 9.71 17.56 5.37
CA GLY A 113 10.58 17.63 6.53
C GLY A 113 11.07 16.26 7.04
N SER A 114 10.79 15.14 6.36
CA SER A 114 11.45 13.86 6.63
C SER A 114 12.83 13.76 5.95
N GLY A 115 13.06 14.54 4.89
CA GLY A 115 14.23 14.44 4.01
C GLY A 115 14.06 13.42 2.89
N LEU A 116 12.82 13.04 2.59
CA LEU A 116 12.44 12.15 1.50
C LEU A 116 11.31 12.75 0.69
N LYS A 117 11.37 12.48 -0.61
CA LYS A 117 10.33 12.78 -1.58
C LYS A 117 9.86 11.48 -2.23
N ALA A 118 8.55 11.30 -2.36
CA ALA A 118 7.98 10.17 -3.11
C ALA A 118 7.50 10.63 -4.48
N ALA A 119 7.64 9.78 -5.49
CA ALA A 119 7.10 9.98 -6.82
C ALA A 119 6.74 8.63 -7.45
N LEU A 120 5.78 8.63 -8.37
CA LEU A 120 5.46 7.50 -9.22
C LEU A 120 5.99 7.72 -10.63
N LYS A 121 6.49 6.64 -11.24
CA LYS A 121 6.80 6.59 -12.67
C LYS A 121 6.23 5.30 -13.26
N ALA A 122 5.81 5.38 -14.51
CA ALA A 122 5.39 4.21 -15.28
C ALA A 122 6.46 3.93 -16.34
N GLU A 123 6.82 2.65 -16.51
CA GLU A 123 7.68 2.17 -17.59
C GLU A 123 7.03 0.93 -18.20
N GLY A 124 6.21 1.14 -19.24
CA GLY A 124 5.40 0.07 -19.83
C GLY A 124 4.41 -0.50 -18.80
N SER A 125 4.57 -1.78 -18.45
CA SER A 125 3.79 -2.48 -17.42
C SER A 125 4.38 -2.39 -16.01
N THR A 126 5.46 -1.61 -15.83
CA THR A 126 6.16 -1.48 -14.56
C THR A 126 5.81 -0.16 -13.86
N LEU A 127 5.30 -0.25 -12.63
CA LEU A 127 5.09 0.89 -11.75
C LEU A 127 6.31 1.07 -10.85
N ILE A 128 6.96 2.22 -10.93
CA ILE A 128 8.14 2.55 -10.13
C ILE A 128 7.74 3.54 -9.03
N TYR A 129 7.75 3.07 -7.78
CA TYR A 129 7.74 3.91 -6.58
C TYR A 129 9.14 4.46 -6.32
N LEU A 130 9.36 5.70 -6.72
CA LEU A 130 10.64 6.39 -6.61
C LEU A 130 10.70 7.21 -5.32
N PHE A 131 11.59 6.84 -4.41
CA PHE A 131 11.91 7.59 -3.21
C PHE A 131 13.24 8.33 -3.39
N THR A 132 13.19 9.66 -3.43
CA THR A 132 14.38 10.51 -3.48
C THR A 132 14.77 10.93 -2.08
N VAL A 133 15.98 10.57 -1.67
CA VAL A 133 16.60 10.99 -0.41
C VAL A 133 17.24 12.36 -0.62
N GLU A 134 16.73 13.38 0.06
CA GLU A 134 17.19 14.77 -0.11
C GLU A 134 18.46 15.08 0.70
N ASP A 135 18.73 14.32 1.77
CA ASP A 135 19.90 14.50 2.63
C ASP A 135 21.01 13.51 2.27
N ASP A 136 22.18 14.02 1.87
CA ASP A 136 23.33 13.20 1.46
C ASP A 136 23.81 12.24 2.56
N ALA A 137 23.79 12.67 3.83
CA ALA A 137 24.23 11.82 4.94
C ALA A 137 23.24 10.67 5.19
N MET A 138 21.95 10.92 4.98
CA MET A 138 20.94 9.87 4.97
C MET A 138 21.14 8.92 3.77
N ALA A 139 21.42 9.45 2.58
CA ALA A 139 21.68 8.64 1.40
C ALA A 139 22.89 7.71 1.59
N GLU A 140 24.01 8.20 2.13
CA GLU A 140 25.18 7.39 2.47
C GLU A 140 24.85 6.30 3.51
N LEU A 141 24.00 6.63 4.48
CA LEU A 141 23.57 5.68 5.51
C LEU A 141 22.66 4.59 4.93
N LEU A 142 21.76 4.92 3.99
CA LEU A 142 20.96 3.93 3.27
C LEU A 142 21.84 3.05 2.36
N LYS A 143 22.78 3.65 1.61
CA LYS A 143 23.77 2.93 0.79
C LYS A 143 24.57 1.91 1.64
N SER A 144 24.82 2.23 2.91
CA SER A 144 25.53 1.34 3.85
C SER A 144 24.65 0.30 4.54
N ASN A 145 23.32 0.41 4.48
CA ASN A 145 22.36 -0.45 5.19
C ASN A 145 21.29 -1.05 4.25
N THR A 146 21.68 -1.38 3.01
CA THR A 146 20.75 -1.94 2.00
C THR A 146 20.06 -3.22 2.46
N GLU A 147 20.72 -4.07 3.25
CA GLU A 147 20.12 -5.28 3.83
C GLU A 147 18.92 -4.97 4.75
N SER A 148 18.99 -3.87 5.50
CA SER A 148 17.87 -3.44 6.37
C SER A 148 16.70 -2.92 5.54
N ILE A 149 16.98 -2.21 4.45
CA ILE A 149 15.98 -1.74 3.50
C ILE A 149 15.30 -2.95 2.85
N GLN A 150 16.09 -3.90 2.34
CA GLN A 150 15.60 -5.12 1.73
C GLN A 150 14.72 -5.90 2.70
N SER A 151 15.17 -6.16 3.94
CA SER A 151 14.36 -6.89 4.92
C SER A 151 13.04 -6.18 5.26
N SER A 152 13.05 -4.84 5.28
CA SER A 152 11.83 -4.03 5.49
C SER A 152 10.87 -4.11 4.32
N LEU A 153 11.38 -4.17 3.08
CA LEU A 153 10.57 -4.30 1.88
C LEU A 153 10.08 -5.75 1.69
N ASP A 154 10.90 -6.74 2.00
CA ASP A 154 10.51 -8.16 2.01
C ASP A 154 9.34 -8.39 2.97
N SER A 155 9.36 -7.75 4.14
CA SER A 155 8.25 -7.80 5.10
C SER A 155 6.96 -7.14 4.58
N GLN A 156 7.08 -6.25 3.58
CA GLN A 156 5.97 -5.54 2.93
C GLN A 156 5.69 -6.09 1.51
N ALA A 157 6.38 -7.15 1.07
CA ALA A 157 6.31 -7.65 -0.30
C ALA A 157 4.86 -7.92 -0.72
N SER A 158 4.09 -8.60 0.13
CA SER A 158 2.68 -8.92 -0.12
C SER A 158 1.82 -7.68 -0.41
N ALA A 159 2.14 -6.52 0.18
CA ALA A 159 1.43 -5.27 -0.09
C ALA A 159 1.76 -4.74 -1.50
N PHE A 160 3.04 -4.79 -1.90
CA PHE A 160 3.45 -4.38 -3.25
C PHE A 160 2.95 -5.35 -4.33
N GLU A 161 2.95 -6.65 -4.07
CA GLU A 161 2.34 -7.65 -4.95
C GLU A 161 0.83 -7.42 -5.09
N ALA A 162 0.13 -7.06 -4.00
CA ALA A 162 -1.29 -6.72 -4.06
C ALA A 162 -1.55 -5.46 -4.91
N ILE A 163 -0.69 -4.45 -4.78
CA ILE A 163 -0.72 -3.26 -5.67
C ILE A 163 -0.50 -3.70 -7.11
N ALA A 164 0.51 -4.52 -7.40
CA ALA A 164 0.77 -5.03 -8.74
C ALA A 164 -0.46 -5.75 -9.32
N ARG A 165 -1.08 -6.67 -8.57
CA ARG A 165 -2.34 -7.33 -8.97
C ARG A 165 -3.48 -6.35 -9.24
N SER A 166 -3.60 -5.29 -8.44
CA SER A 166 -4.63 -4.27 -8.65
C SER A 166 -4.49 -3.53 -9.99
N LEU A 167 -3.27 -3.42 -10.52
CA LEU A 167 -3.02 -2.75 -11.81
C LEU A 167 -3.67 -3.51 -12.99
N ILE A 168 -3.83 -4.83 -12.90
CA ILE A 168 -4.55 -5.65 -13.90
C ILE A 168 -6.02 -5.23 -14.02
N ALA A 169 -6.61 -4.80 -12.90
CA ALA A 169 -7.99 -4.33 -12.85
C ALA A 169 -8.12 -2.85 -13.21
N ALA A 170 -7.08 -2.05 -13.00
CA ALA A 170 -7.09 -0.61 -13.22
C ALA A 170 -6.64 -0.19 -14.62
N VAL A 171 -5.78 -0.96 -15.29
CA VAL A 171 -5.14 -0.61 -16.56
C VAL A 171 -5.49 -1.66 -17.63
N GLU A 172 -5.76 -1.21 -18.85
CA GLU A 172 -5.96 -2.08 -20.00
C GLU A 172 -4.65 -2.74 -20.45
N GLU A 173 -4.75 -3.95 -21.01
CA GLU A 173 -3.61 -4.67 -21.61
C GLU A 173 -2.39 -4.91 -20.69
N ILE A 174 -2.59 -4.87 -19.37
CA ILE A 174 -1.58 -5.29 -18.38
C ILE A 174 -1.88 -6.72 -17.91
N GLU A 175 -1.01 -7.66 -18.28
CA GLU A 175 -1.09 -9.07 -17.83
C GLU A 175 -0.09 -9.38 -16.71
N ASN A 176 1.12 -8.80 -16.78
CA ASN A 176 2.21 -9.07 -15.85
C ASN A 176 2.77 -7.75 -15.29
N PRO A 177 2.01 -7.06 -14.41
CA PRO A 177 2.50 -5.84 -13.79
C PRO A 177 3.63 -6.14 -12.81
N ILE A 178 4.61 -5.23 -12.80
CA ILE A 178 5.73 -5.25 -11.86
C ILE A 178 5.69 -3.94 -11.07
N VAL A 179 5.83 -4.01 -9.76
CA VAL A 179 6.04 -2.84 -8.90
C VAL A 179 7.50 -2.80 -8.49
N VAL A 180 8.19 -1.70 -8.78
CA VAL A 180 9.59 -1.48 -8.40
C VAL A 180 9.63 -0.40 -7.34
N VAL A 181 10.17 -0.73 -6.17
CA VAL A 181 10.49 0.27 -5.15
C VAL A 181 11.95 0.66 -5.34
N ARG A 182 12.21 1.93 -5.69
CA ARG A 182 13.55 2.45 -5.98
C ARG A 182 13.87 3.63 -5.07
N TYR A 183 15.00 3.55 -4.38
CA TYR A 183 15.60 4.64 -3.62
C TYR A 183 16.73 5.27 -4.43
N VAL A 184 16.72 6.58 -4.56
CA VAL A 184 17.79 7.37 -5.20
C VAL A 184 18.24 8.49 -4.26
N ASP A 185 19.47 8.97 -4.44
CA ASP A 185 19.93 10.18 -3.76
C ASP A 185 19.44 11.46 -4.46
N ASN A 186 19.83 12.62 -3.94
CA ASN A 186 19.44 13.93 -4.47
C ASN A 186 19.94 14.17 -5.90
N ALA A 187 21.04 13.50 -6.31
CA ALA A 187 21.56 13.55 -7.68
C ALA A 187 20.82 12.59 -8.62
N GLY A 188 19.92 11.75 -8.08
CA GLY A 188 19.21 10.71 -8.82
C GLY A 188 20.04 9.44 -9.02
N GLU A 189 21.16 9.27 -8.32
CA GLU A 189 21.93 8.03 -8.34
C GLU A 189 21.20 6.95 -7.52
N GLU A 190 21.11 5.75 -8.07
CA GLU A 190 20.44 4.63 -7.42
C GLU A 190 21.19 4.19 -6.15
N ILE A 191 20.43 4.11 -5.06
CA ILE A 191 20.89 3.58 -3.77
C ILE A 191 20.53 2.11 -3.67
N PHE A 192 19.27 1.80 -3.96
CA PHE A 192 18.70 0.46 -3.84
C PHE A 192 17.42 0.37 -4.67
N SER A 193 17.16 -0.80 -5.26
CA SER A 193 15.87 -1.09 -5.90
C SER A 193 15.46 -2.53 -5.68
N GLN A 194 14.16 -2.77 -5.56
CA GLN A 194 13.60 -4.12 -5.49
C GLN A 194 12.30 -4.20 -6.27
N GLU A 195 12.11 -5.32 -6.96
CA GLU A 195 10.96 -5.58 -7.82
C GLU A 195 10.01 -6.57 -7.13
N PHE A 196 8.71 -6.34 -7.31
CA PHE A 196 7.61 -7.14 -6.78
C PHE A 196 6.66 -7.45 -7.91
N VAL A 197 6.33 -8.73 -8.07
CA VAL A 197 5.49 -9.21 -9.17
C VAL A 197 4.06 -9.46 -8.67
N GLY A 198 3.07 -9.12 -9.49
CA GLY A 198 1.66 -9.44 -9.21
C GLY A 198 1.36 -10.93 -9.32
#